data_AF-A0A163QIF9-F1
#
_entry.id   AF-A0A163QIF9-F1
#
_cell.length_a   1.000
_cell.length_b   1.000
_cell.length_c   1.000
_cell.angle_alpha   90.00
_cell.angle_beta   90.00
_cell.angle_gamma   90.00
#
_symmetry.space_group_name_H-M   'P 1'
#
loop_
_entity.id
_entity.type
_entity.pdbx_description
1 polymer ?
#
loop_
_entity_poly.entity_id
_entity_poly.type
_entity_poly.pdbx_seq_one_letter_code
_entity_poly.pdbx_strand_id
1 'polypeptide(L)'
;MTELTFTLLRLGYLVLLWVFVFAAIGVLRRDLYGTKITARKGKTREDGHRPAPTAGRGAAASAPSAPSPAAPASPAPTGPSRLVVTAGPLRGTTVPLSASSILLGRAPSCTLVLDDDYSSSRHARIFPQGGTWYVEDLGSTNGTYINEQRITGIQPLAPGVSVRVGQSIVELQR
;
A
#
# COMPACT_ATOMS: atom_id res chain seq x y z
N MET A 1 -47.84 -41.19 11.55
CA MET A 1 -46.51 -40.79 11.06
C MET A 1 -46.68 -39.41 10.45
N THR A 2 -46.12 -38.29 10.92
CA THR A 2 -45.11 -38.04 11.95
C THR A 2 -45.00 -36.50 12.07
N GLU A 3 -45.77 -35.87 12.98
CA GLU A 3 -45.61 -34.43 13.35
C GLU A 3 -44.14 -34.11 13.65
N LEU A 4 -43.49 -35.01 14.39
CA LEU A 4 -42.05 -34.99 14.68
C LEU A 4 -41.17 -34.92 13.42
N THR A 5 -41.51 -35.61 12.33
CA THR A 5 -40.74 -35.57 11.08
C THR A 5 -40.89 -34.21 10.40
N PHE A 6 -42.08 -33.61 10.38
CA PHE A 6 -42.27 -32.27 9.84
C PHE A 6 -41.53 -31.20 10.67
N THR A 7 -41.53 -31.32 12.00
CA THR A 7 -40.76 -30.42 12.88
C THR A 7 -39.25 -30.58 12.67
N LEU A 8 -38.76 -31.82 12.58
CA LEU A 8 -37.35 -32.12 12.29
C LEU A 8 -36.93 -31.58 10.93
N LEU A 9 -37.77 -31.72 9.90
CA LEU A 9 -37.49 -31.20 8.56
C LEU A 9 -37.43 -29.67 8.56
N ARG A 10 -38.34 -29.00 9.27
CA ARG A 10 -38.37 -27.53 9.37
C ARG A 10 -37.15 -26.98 10.13
N LEU A 11 -36.76 -27.62 11.23
CA LEU A 11 -35.55 -27.26 11.98
C LEU A 11 -34.28 -27.52 11.16
N GLY A 12 -34.21 -28.66 10.46
CA GLY A 12 -33.09 -28.98 9.57
C GLY A 12 -32.93 -27.96 8.44
N TYR A 13 -34.04 -27.57 7.81
CA TYR A 13 -34.06 -26.53 6.79
C TYR A 13 -33.61 -25.16 7.33
N LEU A 14 -34.06 -24.79 8.54
CA LEU A 14 -33.63 -23.55 9.20
C LEU A 14 -32.12 -23.55 9.47
N VAL A 15 -31.57 -24.64 9.99
CA VAL A 15 -30.13 -24.79 10.23
C VAL A 15 -29.35 -24.70 8.92
N LEU A 16 -29.83 -25.35 7.86
CA LEU A 16 -29.18 -25.31 6.54
C LEU A 16 -29.18 -23.89 5.96
N LEU A 17 -30.28 -23.14 6.10
CA LEU A 17 -30.33 -21.73 5.72
C LEU A 17 -29.35 -20.89 6.54
N TRP A 18 -29.27 -21.10 7.85
CA TRP A 18 -28.31 -20.39 8.68
C TRP A 18 -26.86 -20.70 8.31
N VAL A 19 -26.53 -21.97 8.04
CA VAL A 19 -25.19 -22.37 7.55
C VAL A 19 -24.89 -21.70 6.22
N PHE A 20 -25.85 -21.64 5.29
CA PHE A 20 -25.69 -20.95 4.02
C PHE A 20 -25.44 -19.45 4.21
N VAL A 21 -26.21 -18.79 5.08
CA VAL A 21 -26.04 -17.37 5.42
C VAL A 21 -24.65 -17.13 6.03
N PHE A 22 -24.23 -17.94 7.00
CA PHE A 22 -22.90 -17.82 7.61
C PHE A 22 -21.77 -18.10 6.62
N ALA A 23 -21.93 -19.08 5.72
CA ALA A 23 -20.97 -19.37 4.67
C ALA A 23 -20.87 -18.20 3.68
N ALA A 24 -21.99 -17.63 3.25
CA ALA A 24 -22.03 -16.46 2.37
C ALA A 24 -21.35 -15.25 3.02
N ILE A 25 -21.65 -14.96 4.28
CA ILE A 25 -21.00 -13.88 5.05
C ILE A 25 -19.49 -14.18 5.21
N GLY A 26 -19.13 -15.44 5.47
CA GLY A 26 -17.75 -15.87 5.62
C GLY A 26 -16.93 -15.72 4.33
N VAL A 27 -17.52 -16.09 3.19
CA VAL A 27 -16.91 -15.91 1.85
C VAL A 27 -16.77 -14.43 1.53
N LEU A 28 -17.83 -13.64 1.71
CA LEU A 28 -17.79 -12.19 1.47
C LEU A 28 -16.72 -11.51 2.33
N ARG A 29 -16.62 -11.91 3.59
CA ARG A 29 -15.58 -11.41 4.51
C ARG A 29 -14.19 -11.91 4.12
N ARG A 30 -14.04 -13.15 3.62
CA ARG A 30 -12.74 -13.63 3.15
C ARG A 30 -12.27 -12.90 1.89
N ASP A 31 -13.22 -12.54 1.03
CA ASP A 31 -12.97 -11.78 -0.20
C ASP A 31 -12.63 -10.32 0.10
N LEU A 32 -13.33 -9.69 1.06
CA LEU A 32 -13.10 -8.30 1.47
C LEU A 32 -11.83 -8.10 2.31
N TYR A 33 -11.42 -9.09 3.11
CA TYR A 33 -10.26 -8.97 4.03
C TYR A 33 -8.98 -9.63 3.48
N GLY A 34 -8.98 -10.03 2.20
CA GLY A 34 -7.93 -10.85 1.58
C GLY A 34 -6.58 -10.18 1.33
N THR A 35 -6.48 -8.84 1.35
CA THR A 35 -5.22 -8.17 0.98
C THR A 35 -4.37 -7.83 2.20
N LYS A 36 -3.73 -8.86 2.77
CA LYS A 36 -2.56 -8.65 3.63
C LYS A 36 -1.45 -8.05 2.76
N ILE A 37 -1.08 -6.80 3.05
CA ILE A 37 0.10 -6.13 2.49
C ILE A 37 1.32 -6.97 2.88
N THR A 38 1.74 -7.90 2.03
CA THR A 38 3.05 -8.52 2.15
C THR A 38 4.06 -7.50 1.64
N ALA A 39 4.82 -6.90 2.56
CA ALA A 39 6.00 -6.15 2.22
C ALA A 39 6.92 -7.09 1.43
N ARG A 40 6.92 -6.97 0.10
CA ARG A 40 7.81 -7.69 -0.78
C ARG A 40 9.22 -7.17 -0.49
N LYS A 41 9.94 -7.86 0.40
CA LYS A 41 11.37 -7.68 0.64
C LYS A 41 12.09 -7.98 -0.66
N GLY A 42 12.45 -6.92 -1.39
CA GLY A 42 13.28 -7.01 -2.58
C GLY A 42 14.61 -7.65 -2.22
N LYS A 43 14.78 -8.92 -2.63
CA LYS A 43 16.07 -9.59 -2.67
C LYS A 43 16.81 -9.01 -3.87
N THR A 44 17.65 -8.00 -3.62
CA THR A 44 18.63 -7.52 -4.60
C THR A 44 19.45 -8.73 -5.04
N ARG A 45 19.28 -9.12 -6.30
CA ARG A 45 20.11 -10.12 -6.97
C ARG A 45 21.46 -9.45 -7.17
N GLU A 46 22.49 -10.03 -6.55
CA GLU A 46 23.89 -9.64 -6.77
C GLU A 46 24.26 -9.87 -8.23
N ASP A 47 24.70 -8.80 -8.88
CA ASP A 47 25.23 -8.78 -10.23
C ASP A 47 26.54 -9.56 -10.29
N GLY A 48 26.55 -10.62 -11.10
CA GLY A 48 27.77 -11.25 -11.57
C GLY A 48 28.46 -10.33 -12.57
N HIS A 49 29.34 -9.44 -12.10
CA HIS A 49 30.33 -8.79 -12.94
C HIS A 49 31.74 -9.19 -12.50
N ARG A 50 32.40 -9.93 -13.39
CA ARG A 50 33.77 -10.41 -13.34
C ARG A 50 34.77 -9.26 -13.24
N PRO A 51 35.80 -9.37 -12.39
CA PRO A 51 37.08 -8.77 -12.72
C PRO A 51 38.20 -9.81 -12.71
N ALA A 52 39.11 -9.68 -13.67
CA ALA A 52 40.45 -10.26 -13.66
C ALA A 52 41.42 -9.16 -14.13
N PRO A 53 42.73 -9.31 -13.95
CA PRO A 53 43.44 -9.38 -12.68
C PRO A 53 44.55 -8.31 -12.61
N THR A 54 44.90 -7.82 -11.43
CA THR A 54 46.22 -7.20 -11.19
C THR A 54 46.70 -7.56 -9.78
N ALA A 55 47.72 -8.41 -9.73
CA ALA A 55 48.36 -8.85 -8.52
C ALA A 55 49.81 -8.35 -8.46
N GLY A 56 50.18 -7.84 -7.29
CA GLY A 56 51.56 -7.73 -6.80
C GLY A 56 52.06 -6.29 -6.65
N ARG A 57 52.72 -5.90 -5.56
CA ARG A 57 53.13 -6.59 -4.33
C ARG A 57 53.80 -5.53 -3.44
N GLY A 58 53.65 -5.61 -2.12
CA GLY A 58 54.36 -4.77 -1.14
C GLY A 58 53.46 -4.42 0.03
N ALA A 59 53.29 -5.32 1.01
CA ALA A 59 54.16 -5.50 2.19
C ALA A 59 53.81 -4.54 3.34
N ALA A 60 53.26 -5.15 4.40
CA ALA A 60 53.73 -5.05 5.80
C ALA A 60 52.66 -4.66 6.83
N ALA A 61 52.50 -5.60 7.77
CA ALA A 61 52.32 -5.39 9.20
C ALA A 61 51.00 -4.78 9.73
N SER A 62 50.20 -5.71 10.23
CA SER A 62 49.13 -5.61 11.23
C SER A 62 49.56 -5.03 12.58
N ALA A 63 48.76 -4.13 13.14
CA ALA A 63 48.47 -4.03 14.59
C ALA A 63 47.13 -3.28 14.82
N PRO A 64 46.37 -3.58 15.91
CA PRO A 64 44.94 -3.33 16.01
C PRO A 64 44.59 -2.03 16.76
N SER A 65 43.70 -1.22 16.22
CA SER A 65 43.08 -0.09 16.92
C SER A 65 41.57 -0.34 17.03
N ALA A 66 41.11 -0.66 18.23
CA ALA A 66 39.71 -0.56 18.64
C ALA A 66 39.30 0.92 18.76
N PRO A 67 38.04 1.22 19.11
CA PRO A 67 36.80 0.95 18.40
C PRO A 67 36.37 2.22 17.65
N SER A 68 35.91 2.08 16.40
CA SER A 68 35.39 3.23 15.64
C SER A 68 34.14 3.78 16.34
N PRO A 69 34.12 5.06 16.78
CA PRO A 69 32.92 5.67 17.32
C PRO A 69 31.87 5.75 16.22
N ALA A 70 30.68 5.24 16.55
CA ALA A 70 29.40 5.42 15.89
C ALA A 70 29.46 6.18 14.56
N ALA A 71 29.34 5.42 13.47
CA ALA A 71 28.98 5.98 12.17
C ALA A 71 27.81 6.97 12.36
N PRO A 72 27.89 8.20 11.85
CA PRO A 72 26.81 9.16 11.95
C PRO A 72 25.57 8.53 11.30
N ALA A 73 24.50 8.45 12.09
CA ALA A 73 23.18 8.09 11.62
C ALA A 73 22.91 8.89 10.34
N SER A 74 22.71 8.19 9.23
CA SER A 74 22.24 8.78 7.98
C SER A 74 21.12 9.78 8.30
N PRO A 75 21.18 11.01 7.79
CA PRO A 75 20.17 12.01 8.11
C PRO A 75 18.80 11.43 7.78
N ALA A 76 17.93 11.37 8.79
CA ALA A 76 16.54 10.98 8.58
C ALA A 76 16.00 11.85 7.44
N PRO A 77 15.43 11.27 6.38
CA PRO A 77 14.93 12.07 5.27
C PRO A 77 13.85 13.01 5.82
N THR A 78 14.09 14.32 5.77
CA THR A 78 13.17 15.40 6.20
C THR A 78 11.88 15.47 5.35
N GLY A 79 11.70 14.52 4.43
CA GLY A 79 10.53 14.34 3.59
C GLY A 79 9.39 13.59 4.30
N PRO A 80 8.21 13.53 3.69
CA PRO A 80 7.11 12.74 4.22
C PRO A 80 7.48 11.24 4.24
N SER A 81 7.11 10.54 5.31
CA SER A 81 7.49 9.15 5.58
C SER A 81 6.35 8.16 5.29
N ARG A 82 5.10 8.62 5.35
CA ARG A 82 3.92 7.78 5.15
C ARG A 82 2.79 8.52 4.43
N LEU A 83 2.02 7.77 3.65
CA LEU A 83 0.72 8.19 3.12
C LEU A 83 -0.36 7.62 4.03
N VAL A 84 -1.22 8.47 4.57
CA VAL A 84 -2.30 8.06 5.49
C VAL A 84 -3.64 8.34 4.84
N VAL A 85 -4.55 7.38 4.94
CA VAL A 85 -5.96 7.56 4.56
C VAL A 85 -6.68 8.21 5.75
N THR A 86 -7.07 9.46 5.63
CA THR A 86 -7.70 10.24 6.70
C THR A 86 -9.23 10.14 6.69
N ALA A 87 -9.83 9.84 5.52
CA ALA A 87 -11.26 9.61 5.38
C ALA A 87 -11.58 8.54 4.32
N GLY A 88 -12.78 7.97 4.40
CA GLY A 88 -13.26 6.91 3.51
C GLY A 88 -13.26 5.53 4.18
N PRO A 89 -13.64 4.47 3.44
CA PRO A 89 -13.77 3.10 3.96
C PRO A 89 -12.47 2.56 4.58
N LEU A 90 -11.32 3.05 4.10
CA LEU A 90 -9.99 2.61 4.50
C LEU A 90 -9.30 3.57 5.48
N ARG A 91 -10.06 4.45 6.15
CA ARG A 91 -9.52 5.41 7.13
C ARG A 91 -8.62 4.71 8.15
N GLY A 92 -7.44 5.28 8.40
CA GLY A 92 -6.41 4.75 9.28
C GLY A 92 -5.39 3.84 8.58
N THR A 93 -5.64 3.45 7.33
CA THR A 93 -4.65 2.73 6.52
C THR A 93 -3.45 3.63 6.26
N THR A 94 -2.26 3.10 6.50
CA THR A 94 -1.00 3.80 6.32
C THR A 94 -0.12 3.03 5.36
N VAL A 95 0.38 3.70 4.34
CA VAL A 95 1.32 3.14 3.36
C VAL A 95 2.68 3.83 3.53
N PRO A 96 3.78 3.08 3.72
CA PRO A 96 5.10 3.68 3.82
C PRO A 96 5.49 4.34 2.49
N LEU A 97 6.00 5.57 2.54
CA LEU A 97 6.51 6.27 1.37
C LEU A 97 7.93 5.79 1.08
N SER A 98 8.10 5.09 -0.04
CA SER A 98 9.40 4.67 -0.57
C SER A 98 9.75 5.46 -1.84
N ALA A 99 10.92 5.21 -2.43
CA ALA A 99 11.34 5.83 -3.70
C ALA A 99 10.49 5.40 -4.94
N SER A 100 9.38 4.68 -4.71
CA SER A 100 8.50 4.14 -5.76
C SER A 100 7.18 4.91 -5.81
N SER A 101 6.53 4.87 -6.97
CA SER A 101 5.16 5.40 -7.10
C SER A 101 4.16 4.56 -6.32
N ILE A 102 3.16 5.23 -5.75
CA ILE A 102 2.00 4.65 -5.09
C ILE A 102 0.82 4.84 -6.05
N LEU A 103 0.24 3.72 -6.47
CA LEU A 103 -0.95 3.73 -7.32
C LEU A 103 -2.21 3.62 -6.43
N LEU A 104 -3.17 4.50 -6.67
CA LEU A 104 -4.46 4.53 -5.98
C LEU A 104 -5.57 4.17 -6.98
N GLY A 105 -6.47 3.29 -6.57
CA GLY A 105 -7.64 2.93 -7.38
C GLY A 105 -8.26 1.61 -6.96
N ARG A 106 -9.35 1.24 -7.63
CA ARG A 106 -10.15 0.04 -7.28
C ARG A 106 -9.51 -1.27 -7.70
N ALA A 107 -8.58 -1.26 -8.67
CA ALA A 107 -7.96 -2.49 -9.14
C ALA A 107 -7.06 -3.10 -8.06
N PRO A 108 -7.03 -4.44 -7.94
CA PRO A 108 -6.15 -5.13 -6.99
C PRO A 108 -4.66 -4.98 -7.32
N SER A 109 -4.33 -4.47 -8.51
CA SER A 109 -2.96 -4.12 -8.90
C SER A 109 -2.47 -2.79 -8.33
N CYS A 110 -3.34 -2.01 -7.67
CA CYS A 110 -2.97 -0.75 -7.03
C CYS A 110 -2.24 -0.98 -5.71
N THR A 111 -1.32 -0.08 -5.36
CA THR A 111 -0.62 -0.11 -4.08
C THR A 111 -1.58 0.17 -2.93
N LEU A 112 -2.46 1.15 -3.12
CA LEU A 112 -3.60 1.42 -2.25
C LEU A 112 -4.87 1.07 -3.03
N VAL A 113 -5.42 -0.10 -2.73
CA VAL A 113 -6.67 -0.56 -3.32
C VAL A 113 -7.81 0.15 -2.63
N LEU A 114 -8.56 0.98 -3.36
CA LEU A 114 -9.72 1.71 -2.88
C LEU A 114 -10.99 0.90 -3.21
N ASP A 115 -11.63 0.32 -2.20
CA ASP A 115 -12.89 -0.40 -2.37
C ASP A 115 -14.07 0.58 -2.36
N ASP A 116 -14.14 1.41 -3.40
CA ASP A 116 -15.22 2.39 -3.58
C ASP A 116 -15.63 2.53 -5.06
N ASP A 117 -16.94 2.66 -5.30
CA ASP A 117 -17.50 2.76 -6.66
C ASP A 117 -17.24 4.11 -7.34
N TYR A 118 -16.82 5.11 -6.57
CA TYR A 118 -16.41 6.41 -7.09
C TYR A 118 -14.95 6.42 -7.54
N SER A 119 -14.23 5.30 -7.35
CA SER A 119 -12.84 5.14 -7.70
C SER A 119 -12.66 4.29 -8.96
N SER A 120 -11.96 4.84 -9.95
CA SER A 120 -11.59 4.10 -11.15
C SER A 120 -10.55 3.01 -10.82
N SER A 121 -10.46 1.98 -11.67
CA SER A 121 -9.51 0.87 -11.52
C SER A 121 -8.08 1.35 -11.29
N ARG A 122 -7.62 2.33 -12.07
CA ARG A 122 -6.39 3.10 -11.84
C ARG A 122 -6.80 4.57 -11.80
N HIS A 123 -6.94 5.13 -10.61
CA HIS A 123 -7.54 6.45 -10.44
C HIS A 123 -6.47 7.54 -10.44
N ALA A 124 -5.50 7.43 -9.54
CA ALA A 124 -4.46 8.42 -9.35
C ALA A 124 -3.13 7.73 -9.06
N ARG A 125 -2.03 8.42 -9.34
CA ARG A 125 -0.70 8.02 -8.87
C ARG A 125 -0.07 9.13 -8.06
N ILE A 126 0.58 8.75 -6.97
CA ILE A 126 1.43 9.62 -6.17
C ILE A 126 2.86 9.13 -6.35
N PHE A 127 3.79 10.00 -6.74
CA PHE A 127 5.17 9.59 -7.03
C PHE A 127 6.19 10.65 -6.60
N PRO A 128 7.40 10.22 -6.19
CA PRO A 128 8.49 11.14 -5.90
C PRO A 128 9.22 11.51 -7.20
N GLN A 129 9.53 12.79 -7.38
CA GLN A 129 10.37 13.31 -8.46
C GLN A 129 11.24 14.45 -7.91
N GLY A 130 12.57 14.29 -8.01
CA GLY A 130 13.50 15.32 -7.55
C GLY A 130 13.40 15.67 -6.05
N GLY A 131 12.97 14.73 -5.21
CA GLY A 131 12.75 14.94 -3.78
C GLY A 131 11.40 15.56 -3.40
N THR A 132 10.61 15.97 -4.39
CA THR A 132 9.24 16.46 -4.21
C THR A 132 8.24 15.37 -4.57
N TRP A 133 7.12 15.32 -3.86
CA TRP A 133 6.03 14.40 -4.19
C TRP A 133 5.06 15.07 -5.14
N TYR A 134 4.54 14.30 -6.07
CA TYR A 134 3.55 14.75 -7.04
C TYR A 134 2.37 13.79 -7.05
N VAL A 135 1.21 14.32 -7.40
CA VAL A 135 0.00 13.55 -7.68
C VAL A 135 -0.45 13.81 -9.11
N GLU A 136 -0.94 12.76 -9.74
CA GLU A 136 -1.46 12.79 -11.10
C GLU A 136 -2.72 11.94 -11.20
N ASP A 137 -3.73 12.50 -11.83
CA ASP A 137 -4.94 11.78 -12.21
C ASP A 137 -4.70 10.96 -13.47
N LEU A 138 -5.07 9.67 -13.44
CA LEU A 138 -4.83 8.73 -14.55
C LEU A 138 -6.03 8.62 -15.50
N GLY A 139 -6.80 9.70 -15.64
CA GLY A 139 -8.04 9.71 -16.44
C GLY A 139 -9.21 9.11 -15.68
N SER A 140 -9.35 9.45 -14.41
CA SER A 140 -10.44 8.96 -13.58
C SER A 140 -11.78 9.59 -14.01
N THR A 141 -12.87 8.86 -13.78
CA THR A 141 -14.21 9.31 -14.15
C THR A 141 -14.66 10.50 -13.29
N ASN A 142 -14.43 10.44 -11.98
CA ASN A 142 -14.88 11.46 -11.02
C ASN A 142 -13.83 12.56 -10.76
N GLY A 143 -12.59 12.36 -11.21
CA GLY A 143 -11.47 13.26 -10.98
C GLY A 143 -10.80 13.07 -9.63
N THR A 144 -9.54 13.48 -9.58
CA THR A 144 -8.77 13.66 -8.34
C THR A 144 -8.85 15.13 -7.89
N TYR A 145 -8.91 15.36 -6.58
CA TYR A 145 -9.01 16.71 -6.01
C TYR A 145 -7.93 16.94 -4.96
N ILE A 146 -7.33 18.13 -4.95
CA ILE A 146 -6.40 18.60 -3.90
C ILE A 146 -7.06 19.78 -3.21
N ASN A 147 -7.23 19.74 -1.88
CA ASN A 147 -7.91 20.80 -1.12
C ASN A 147 -9.20 21.28 -1.82
N GLU A 148 -10.06 20.33 -2.21
CA GLU A 148 -11.33 20.54 -2.91
C GLU A 148 -11.26 21.00 -4.38
N GLN A 149 -10.08 21.36 -4.89
CA GLN A 149 -9.89 21.74 -6.29
C GLN A 149 -9.54 20.52 -7.16
N ARG A 150 -10.28 20.33 -8.27
CA ARG A 150 -10.00 19.25 -9.23
C ARG A 150 -8.68 19.51 -9.95
N ILE A 151 -7.84 18.48 -10.04
CA ILE A 151 -6.60 18.54 -10.82
C ILE A 151 -6.81 17.99 -12.22
N THR A 152 -6.09 18.54 -13.20
CA THR A 152 -6.15 18.16 -14.62
C THR A 152 -4.80 17.70 -15.17
N GLY A 153 -3.81 17.49 -14.30
CA GLY A 153 -2.46 17.06 -14.66
C GLY A 153 -1.60 16.78 -13.43
N ILE A 154 -0.30 16.70 -13.63
CA ILE A 154 0.68 16.49 -12.55
C ILE A 154 0.72 17.75 -11.68
N GLN A 155 0.48 17.58 -10.37
CA GLN A 155 0.51 18.66 -9.39
C GLN A 155 1.42 18.29 -8.22
N PRO A 156 2.22 19.23 -7.68
CA PRO A 156 3.03 18.99 -6.51
C PRO A 156 2.15 18.75 -5.28
N LEU A 157 2.53 17.77 -4.47
CA LEU A 157 1.85 17.39 -3.25
C LEU A 157 2.76 17.62 -2.05
N ALA A 158 2.43 18.63 -1.25
CA ALA A 158 3.16 18.92 -0.01
C ALA A 158 2.66 18.01 1.14
N PRO A 159 3.52 17.74 2.15
CA PRO A 159 3.08 17.10 3.40
C PRO A 159 1.96 17.90 4.07
N GLY A 160 0.96 17.20 4.62
CA GLY A 160 -0.22 17.81 5.26
C GLY A 160 -1.35 18.19 4.31
N VAL A 161 -1.15 18.08 2.99
CA VAL A 161 -2.16 18.40 1.99
C VAL A 161 -3.07 17.20 1.74
N SER A 162 -4.37 17.46 1.75
CA SER A 162 -5.39 16.44 1.50
C SER A 162 -5.64 16.25 0.00
N VAL A 163 -5.62 14.98 -0.44
CA VAL A 163 -5.98 14.56 -1.79
C VAL A 163 -7.20 13.65 -1.69
N ARG A 164 -8.28 14.03 -2.36
CA ARG A 164 -9.49 13.22 -2.45
C ARG A 164 -9.49 12.43 -3.75
N VAL A 165 -9.67 11.13 -3.61
CA VAL A 165 -9.75 10.12 -4.68
C VAL A 165 -11.00 9.30 -4.42
N GLY A 166 -12.01 9.45 -5.29
CA GLY A 166 -13.33 8.87 -5.05
C GLY A 166 -13.94 9.36 -3.72
N GLN A 167 -14.25 8.41 -2.82
CA GLN A 167 -14.74 8.68 -1.46
C GLN A 167 -13.61 8.76 -0.41
N SER A 168 -12.37 8.46 -0.80
CA SER A 168 -11.23 8.39 0.12
C SER A 168 -10.43 9.69 0.11
N ILE A 169 -9.98 10.12 1.29
CA ILE A 169 -9.04 11.25 1.42
C ILE A 169 -7.71 10.70 1.92
N VAL A 170 -6.63 11.04 1.23
CA VAL A 170 -5.26 10.66 1.58
C VAL A 170 -4.39 11.88 1.81
N GLU A 171 -3.42 11.75 2.69
CA GLU A 171 -2.53 12.83 3.11
C GLU A 171 -1.11 12.30 3.29
N LEU A 172 -0.12 13.07 2.82
CA LEU A 172 1.29 12.80 3.09
C LEU A 172 1.65 13.28 4.50
N GLN A 173 2.13 12.38 5.36
CA GLN A 173 2.55 12.71 6.72
C GLN A 173 4.03 12.40 6.95
N ARG A 174 4.62 13.10 7.91
CA ARG A 174 5.95 12.81 8.47
C ARG A 174 5.88 11.78 9.57
#